data_AF-A0A2P6Q9N2-F1
#
_entry.id   AF-A0A2P6Q9N2-F1
#
_cell.length_a   1.000
_cell.length_b   1.000
_cell.length_c   1.000
_cell.angle_alpha   90.00
_cell.angle_beta   90.00
_cell.angle_gamma   90.00
#
_symmetry.space_group_name_H-M   'P 1'
#
loop_
_entity.id
_entity.type
_entity.pdbx_description
1 polymer ?
#
loop_
_entity_poly.entity_id
_entity_poly.type
_entity_poly.pdbx_seq_one_letter_code
_entity_poly.pdbx_strand_id
1 'polypeptide(L)'
;MQAECYRIQIQKLIEDVKDLFGECKELGLLAKLELIDSIQKLGLNSYFEKEIKETLDTIASVKLKNNSNPFISSEGDLYGTALLFKILRQHDVFGVFIDEIGTSKKSTFGDVKGMLELLEASNLALEGENILDEAKAFLMVTLRDTNTMCDDIDRCISKHVAYALKLSSQRRVQWFNVK
;
A
#
# COMPACT_ATOMS: atom_id res chain seq x y z
N MET A 1 37.36 5.60 11.92
CA MET A 1 37.17 6.51 10.76
C MET A 1 36.07 6.04 9.81
N GLN A 2 36.11 4.80 9.30
CA GLN A 2 35.14 4.32 8.31
C GLN A 2 33.70 4.18 8.87
N ALA A 3 33.54 3.69 10.11
CA ALA A 3 32.24 3.62 10.77
C ALA A 3 31.58 4.99 11.00
N GLU A 4 32.38 6.03 11.22
CA GLU A 4 31.89 7.39 11.43
C GLU A 4 31.39 8.02 10.12
N CYS A 5 32.11 7.75 9.01
CA CYS A 5 31.69 8.16 7.68
C CYS A 5 30.32 7.54 7.29
N TYR A 6 30.11 6.26 7.59
CA TYR A 6 28.81 5.60 7.33
C TYR A 6 27.67 6.16 8.18
N ARG A 7 27.92 6.54 9.44
CA ARG A 7 26.90 7.17 10.29
C ARG A 7 26.44 8.51 9.72
N ILE A 8 27.39 9.35 9.30
CA ILE A 8 27.10 10.65 8.69
C ILE A 8 26.29 10.46 7.40
N GLN A 9 26.65 9.48 6.57
CA GLN A 9 25.93 9.21 5.34
C GLN A 9 24.50 8.72 5.60
N ILE A 10 24.29 7.84 6.58
CA ILE A 10 22.95 7.37 6.96
C ILE A 10 22.09 8.53 7.45
N GLN A 11 22.63 9.38 8.32
CA GLN A 11 21.89 10.55 8.82
C GLN A 11 21.48 11.49 7.70
N LYS A 12 22.39 11.73 6.75
CA LYS A 12 22.09 12.56 5.57
C LYS A 12 20.96 11.95 4.74
N LEU A 13 21.01 10.66 4.43
CA LEU A 13 19.96 9.98 3.66
C LEU A 13 18.61 9.95 4.38
N ILE A 14 18.61 9.81 5.71
CA ILE A 14 17.38 9.89 6.51
C ILE A 14 16.77 11.30 6.37
N GLU A 15 17.59 12.34 6.44
CA GLU A 15 17.11 13.72 6.28
C GLU A 15 16.56 13.96 4.88
N ASP A 16 17.28 13.51 3.84
CA ASP A 16 16.82 13.62 2.44
C ASP A 16 15.44 12.96 2.25
N VAL A 17 15.19 11.80 2.90
CA VAL A 17 13.88 11.12 2.85
C VAL A 17 12.82 11.86 3.66
N LYS A 18 13.17 12.48 4.79
CA LYS A 18 12.24 13.32 5.57
C LYS A 18 11.81 14.55 4.79
N ASP A 19 12.73 15.14 4.04
CA ASP A 19 12.41 16.27 3.16
C ASP A 19 11.40 15.87 2.08
N LEU A 20 11.42 14.62 1.57
CA LEU A 20 10.39 14.12 0.65
C LEU A 20 8.97 14.12 1.27
N PHE A 21 8.84 13.97 2.59
CA PHE A 21 7.54 14.11 3.27
C PHE A 21 7.09 15.58 3.36
N GLY A 22 8.04 16.49 3.63
CA GLY A 22 7.80 17.90 3.96
C GLY A 22 7.77 18.88 2.77
N GLU A 23 8.71 18.77 1.82
CA GLU A 23 8.81 19.67 0.66
C GLU A 23 7.62 19.55 -0.27
N CYS A 24 6.97 18.39 -0.27
CA CYS A 24 5.89 18.15 -1.19
C CYS A 24 4.53 18.52 -0.63
N LYS A 25 4.23 19.82 -0.74
CA LYS A 25 2.87 20.25 -1.07
C LYS A 25 2.46 19.83 -2.50
N GLU A 26 3.43 19.44 -3.34
CA GLU A 26 3.23 18.99 -4.74
C GLU A 26 3.23 17.47 -4.97
N LEU A 27 3.88 16.62 -4.14
CA LEU A 27 3.66 15.16 -4.22
C LEU A 27 2.18 14.89 -3.92
N GLY A 28 1.49 14.39 -4.95
CA GLY A 28 0.13 13.88 -4.80
C GLY A 28 0.03 12.84 -3.69
N LEU A 29 -1.14 12.74 -3.08
CA LEU A 29 -1.43 11.85 -1.95
C LEU A 29 -1.03 10.39 -2.25
N LEU A 30 -1.17 9.94 -3.51
CA LEU A 30 -0.74 8.63 -3.97
C LEU A 30 0.77 8.39 -3.75
N ALA A 31 1.60 9.34 -4.17
CA ALA A 31 3.05 9.17 -4.11
C ALA A 31 3.57 9.17 -2.67
N LYS A 32 2.90 9.89 -1.75
CA LYS A 32 3.19 9.79 -0.31
C LYS A 32 2.87 8.40 0.24
N LEU A 33 1.75 7.80 -0.18
CA LEU A 33 1.41 6.43 0.22
C LEU A 33 2.40 5.42 -0.37
N GLU A 34 2.85 5.60 -1.61
CA GLU A 34 3.88 4.74 -2.22
C GLU A 34 5.23 4.84 -1.49
N LEU A 35 5.59 6.03 -1.02
CA LEU A 35 6.78 6.25 -0.19
C LEU A 35 6.65 5.51 1.15
N ILE A 36 5.50 5.64 1.84
CA ILE A 36 5.24 4.93 3.10
C ILE A 36 5.33 3.41 2.91
N ASP A 37 4.68 2.89 1.86
CA ASP A 37 4.71 1.46 1.54
C ASP A 37 6.14 0.96 1.23
N SER A 38 6.95 1.77 0.55
CA SER A 38 8.36 1.47 0.29
C SER A 38 9.18 1.43 1.58
N ILE A 39 9.00 2.40 2.48
CA ILE A 39 9.65 2.46 3.79
C ILE A 39 9.29 1.22 4.63
N GLN A 40 8.01 0.83 4.63
CA GLN A 40 7.53 -0.37 5.34
C GLN A 40 8.13 -1.65 4.75
N LYS A 41 8.15 -1.78 3.43
CA LYS A 41 8.74 -2.95 2.74
C LYS A 41 10.24 -3.09 2.98
N LEU A 42 10.94 -1.98 3.20
CA LEU A 42 12.37 -1.94 3.53
C LEU A 42 12.64 -2.11 5.04
N GLY A 43 11.61 -2.18 5.88
CA GLY A 43 11.77 -2.30 7.33
C GLY A 43 12.37 -1.05 7.98
N LEU A 44 12.15 0.13 7.38
CA LEU A 44 12.73 1.40 7.82
C LEU A 44 11.77 2.26 8.67
N ASN A 45 10.60 1.71 9.04
CA ASN A 45 9.53 2.43 9.74
C ASN A 45 10.01 3.23 10.96
N SER A 46 10.91 2.67 11.76
CA SER A 46 11.38 3.28 13.01
C SER A 46 12.08 4.63 12.81
N TYR A 47 12.58 4.92 11.60
CA TYR A 47 13.24 6.20 11.30
C TYR A 47 12.25 7.31 10.92
N PHE A 48 11.02 6.94 10.54
CA PHE A 48 10.03 7.83 9.92
C PHE A 48 8.66 7.79 10.61
N GLU A 49 8.57 7.28 11.84
CA GLU A 49 7.29 7.11 12.56
C GLU A 49 6.50 8.41 12.66
N LYS A 50 7.20 9.53 12.90
CA LYS A 50 6.59 10.86 13.01
C LYS A 50 5.99 11.30 11.68
N GLU A 51 6.77 11.22 10.60
CA GLU A 51 6.38 11.66 9.26
C GLU A 51 5.23 10.81 8.71
N ILE A 52 5.25 9.50 8.96
CA ILE A 52 4.17 8.59 8.62
C ILE A 52 2.89 8.99 9.36
N LYS A 53 2.97 9.20 10.68
CA LYS A 53 1.81 9.57 11.50
C LYS A 53 1.18 10.90 11.05
N GLU A 54 2.01 11.93 10.86
CA GLU A 54 1.53 13.24 10.39
C GLU A 54 0.84 13.16 9.02
N THR A 55 1.34 12.30 8.13
CA THR A 55 0.71 12.03 6.83
C THR A 55 -0.65 11.37 6.99
N LEU A 56 -0.75 10.34 7.83
CA LEU A 56 -2.02 9.63 8.07
C LEU A 56 -3.06 10.52 8.77
N ASP A 57 -2.65 11.33 9.75
CA ASP A 57 -3.52 12.29 10.44
C ASP A 57 -4.07 13.34 9.46
N THR A 58 -3.26 13.77 8.50
CA THR A 58 -3.69 14.67 7.42
C THR A 58 -4.75 14.02 6.54
N ILE A 59 -4.54 12.75 6.14
CA ILE A 59 -5.50 12.00 5.32
C ILE A 59 -6.82 11.80 6.06
N ALA A 60 -6.76 11.41 7.33
CA ALA A 60 -7.93 11.24 8.18
C ALA A 60 -8.71 12.57 8.32
N SER A 61 -7.99 13.68 8.51
CA SER A 61 -8.60 15.02 8.59
C SER A 61 -9.29 15.43 7.29
N VAL A 62 -8.72 15.10 6.12
CA VAL A 62 -9.36 15.36 4.82
C VAL A 62 -10.60 14.50 4.64
N LYS A 63 -10.55 13.21 5.01
CA LYS A 63 -11.71 12.31 4.94
C LYS A 63 -12.86 12.81 5.82
N LEU A 64 -12.57 13.21 7.06
CA LEU A 64 -13.56 13.76 7.98
C LEU A 64 -14.22 15.05 7.47
N LYS A 65 -13.47 15.90 6.78
CA LYS A 65 -14.02 17.15 6.21
C LYS A 65 -14.90 16.91 4.99
N ASN A 66 -14.50 15.97 4.13
CA ASN A 66 -15.14 15.77 2.83
C ASN A 66 -16.15 14.63 2.81
N ASN A 67 -16.27 13.84 3.89
CA ASN A 67 -17.05 12.59 3.96
C ASN A 67 -16.83 11.68 2.75
N SER A 68 -15.62 11.71 2.19
CA SER A 68 -15.27 10.97 0.99
C SER A 68 -13.80 10.57 1.04
N ASN A 69 -13.51 9.40 0.49
CA ASN A 69 -12.15 8.92 0.33
C ASN A 69 -11.46 9.67 -0.83
N PRO A 70 -10.22 10.17 -0.61
CA PRO A 70 -9.50 10.98 -1.59
C PRO A 70 -9.26 10.28 -2.94
N PHE A 71 -9.33 8.94 -3.00
CA PHE A 71 -9.16 8.16 -4.23
C PHE A 71 -10.47 7.77 -4.92
N ILE A 72 -11.63 8.03 -4.31
CA ILE A 72 -12.95 7.79 -4.88
C ILE A 72 -13.35 9.03 -5.70
N SER A 73 -12.64 9.29 -6.79
CA SER A 73 -13.17 10.11 -7.90
C SER A 73 -13.99 9.24 -8.85
N SER A 74 -14.68 9.83 -9.83
CA SER A 74 -15.66 9.16 -10.72
C SER A 74 -15.14 7.93 -11.49
N GLU A 75 -13.83 7.68 -11.51
CA GLU A 75 -13.20 6.51 -12.14
C GLU A 75 -12.56 5.51 -11.17
N GLY A 76 -12.61 5.75 -9.85
CA GLY A 76 -12.18 4.80 -8.81
C GLY A 76 -10.77 4.25 -8.99
N ASP A 77 -9.76 4.95 -8.47
CA ASP A 77 -8.40 4.41 -8.45
C ASP A 77 -8.32 3.26 -7.43
N LEU A 78 -8.50 2.03 -7.94
CA LEU A 78 -8.44 0.80 -7.16
C LEU A 78 -7.08 0.67 -6.45
N TYR A 79 -6.00 1.04 -7.13
CA TYR A 79 -4.66 0.96 -6.57
C TYR A 79 -4.49 1.91 -5.39
N GLY A 80 -4.81 3.20 -5.57
CA GLY A 80 -4.77 4.18 -4.48
C GLY A 80 -5.69 3.83 -3.31
N THR A 81 -6.90 3.35 -3.62
CA THR A 81 -7.89 2.93 -2.60
C THR A 81 -7.39 1.74 -1.78
N ALA A 82 -6.88 0.70 -2.45
CA ALA A 82 -6.36 -0.48 -1.77
C ALA A 82 -5.10 -0.16 -0.95
N LEU A 83 -4.20 0.67 -1.50
CA LEU A 83 -2.98 1.09 -0.82
C LEU A 83 -3.28 1.88 0.46
N LEU A 84 -4.21 2.83 0.35
CA LEU A 84 -4.66 3.62 1.50
C LEU A 84 -5.30 2.74 2.56
N PHE A 85 -6.19 1.82 2.17
CA PHE A 85 -6.81 0.86 3.08
C PHE A 85 -5.74 0.06 3.84
N LYS A 86 -4.79 -0.52 3.10
CA LYS A 86 -3.73 -1.36 3.66
C LYS A 86 -2.93 -0.60 4.71
N ILE A 87 -2.47 0.61 4.38
CA ILE A 87 -1.65 1.43 5.28
C ILE A 87 -2.46 1.85 6.52
N LEU A 88 -3.68 2.36 6.36
CA LEU A 88 -4.51 2.77 7.51
C LEU A 88 -4.76 1.61 8.47
N ARG A 89 -5.00 0.42 7.93
CA ARG A 89 -5.27 -0.79 8.72
C ARG A 89 -4.02 -1.28 9.45
N GLN A 90 -2.84 -1.18 8.85
CA GLN A 90 -1.57 -1.51 9.51
C GLN A 90 -1.22 -0.57 10.66
N HIS A 91 -1.69 0.67 10.62
CA HIS A 91 -1.46 1.68 11.66
C HIS A 91 -2.63 1.83 12.63
N ASP A 92 -3.60 0.91 12.59
CA ASP A 92 -4.78 0.85 13.47
C ASP A 92 -5.60 2.15 13.54
N VAL A 93 -5.60 2.93 12.44
CA VAL A 93 -6.37 4.18 12.32
C VAL A 93 -7.79 3.88 11.76
N PHE A 94 -8.34 2.71 12.07
CA PHE A 94 -9.47 2.15 11.34
C PHE A 94 -10.82 2.28 12.05
N GLY A 95 -11.78 2.94 11.40
CA GLY A 95 -13.18 2.93 11.82
C GLY A 95 -14.22 2.82 10.69
N VAL A 96 -13.92 3.21 9.44
CA VAL A 96 -14.98 3.44 8.42
C VAL A 96 -14.52 3.19 6.98
N PHE A 97 -13.96 2.01 6.65
CA PHE A 97 -13.48 1.75 5.27
C PHE A 97 -14.00 0.46 4.63
N ILE A 98 -14.74 -0.36 5.38
CA ILE A 98 -15.29 -1.62 4.87
C ILE A 98 -16.38 -1.36 3.82
N ASP A 99 -17.22 -0.34 4.04
CA ASP A 99 -18.34 -0.03 3.15
C ASP A 99 -17.87 0.45 1.75
N GLU A 100 -16.69 1.06 1.67
CA GLU A 100 -16.15 1.66 0.43
C GLU A 100 -15.48 0.63 -0.50
N ILE A 101 -14.97 -0.49 0.02
CA ILE A 101 -14.44 -1.59 -0.81
C ILE A 101 -15.56 -2.33 -1.53
N GLY A 102 -16.74 -2.45 -0.89
CA GLY A 102 -17.91 -3.11 -1.48
C GLY A 102 -18.44 -2.41 -2.74
N THR A 103 -18.33 -1.08 -2.81
CA THR A 103 -18.74 -0.27 -3.98
C THR A 103 -17.77 -0.33 -5.15
N SER A 104 -16.51 -0.71 -4.92
CA SER A 104 -15.48 -0.88 -5.96
C SER A 104 -15.70 -2.11 -6.86
N LYS A 105 -16.76 -2.91 -6.63
CA LYS A 105 -17.16 -4.02 -7.52
C LYS A 105 -17.53 -3.56 -8.95
N LYS A 106 -17.62 -2.25 -9.23
CA LYS A 106 -17.98 -1.68 -10.55
C LYS A 106 -16.83 -1.10 -11.36
N SER A 107 -15.65 -0.87 -10.79
CA SER A 107 -14.49 -0.41 -11.55
C SER A 107 -13.85 -1.60 -12.25
N THR A 108 -13.79 -1.56 -13.58
CA THR A 108 -13.09 -2.54 -14.41
C THR A 108 -11.71 -2.82 -13.83
N PHE A 109 -11.47 -4.04 -13.36
CA PHE A 109 -10.18 -4.47 -12.83
C PHE A 109 -9.14 -4.61 -13.97
N GLY A 110 -8.84 -3.51 -14.67
CA GLY A 110 -7.87 -3.48 -15.76
C GLY A 110 -6.42 -3.37 -15.29
N ASP A 111 -6.20 -3.04 -14.01
CA ASP A 111 -4.86 -2.82 -13.45
C ASP A 111 -4.44 -3.97 -12.51
N VAL A 112 -3.46 -4.76 -12.95
CA VAL A 112 -2.82 -5.84 -12.16
C VAL A 112 -2.20 -5.28 -10.88
N LYS A 113 -1.68 -4.04 -10.89
CA LYS A 113 -1.10 -3.39 -9.71
C LYS A 113 -2.18 -3.14 -8.65
N GLY A 114 -3.32 -2.59 -9.05
CA GLY A 114 -4.49 -2.43 -8.18
C GLY A 114 -5.03 -3.76 -7.63
N MET A 115 -5.09 -4.81 -8.45
CA MET A 115 -5.47 -6.16 -7.98
C MET A 115 -4.53 -6.71 -6.93
N LEU A 116 -3.21 -6.58 -7.13
CA LEU A 116 -2.20 -7.05 -6.18
C LEU A 116 -2.31 -6.30 -4.85
N GLU A 117 -2.49 -5.00 -4.92
CA GLU A 117 -2.61 -4.17 -3.74
C GLU A 117 -3.90 -4.47 -2.96
N LEU A 118 -5.03 -4.70 -3.65
CA LEU A 118 -6.27 -5.13 -3.02
C LEU A 118 -6.15 -6.54 -2.42
N LEU A 119 -5.40 -7.44 -3.06
CA LEU A 119 -5.13 -8.76 -2.51
C LEU A 119 -4.34 -8.63 -1.20
N GLU A 120 -3.30 -7.79 -1.16
CA GLU A 120 -2.52 -7.55 0.06
C GLU A 120 -3.37 -6.89 1.16
N ALA A 121 -4.21 -5.92 0.81
CA ALA A 121 -5.19 -5.30 1.71
C ALA A 121 -6.17 -6.33 2.31
N SER A 122 -6.72 -7.22 1.47
CA SER A 122 -7.68 -8.25 1.92
C SER A 122 -7.08 -9.25 2.92
N ASN A 123 -5.76 -9.40 2.97
CA ASN A 123 -5.10 -10.24 3.95
C ASN A 123 -5.04 -9.64 5.36
N LEU A 124 -5.45 -8.38 5.53
CA LEU A 124 -5.60 -7.67 6.81
C LEU A 124 -7.04 -7.75 7.37
N ALA A 125 -7.89 -8.60 6.77
CA ALA A 125 -9.26 -8.80 7.22
C ALA A 125 -9.31 -9.30 8.68
N LEU A 126 -10.24 -8.74 9.45
CA LEU A 126 -10.63 -9.23 10.77
C LEU A 126 -11.86 -10.14 10.65
N GLU A 127 -12.11 -10.93 11.69
CA GLU A 127 -13.27 -11.83 11.75
C GLU A 127 -14.57 -11.05 11.56
N GLY A 128 -15.42 -11.51 10.63
CA GLY A 128 -16.70 -10.88 10.28
C GLY A 128 -16.66 -9.96 9.05
N GLU A 129 -15.49 -9.66 8.48
CA GLU A 129 -15.33 -8.81 7.29
C GLU A 129 -15.48 -9.60 5.96
N ASN A 130 -16.63 -10.24 5.76
CA ASN A 130 -16.89 -11.16 4.63
C ASN A 130 -16.59 -10.57 3.24
N ILE A 131 -16.74 -9.25 3.05
CA ILE A 131 -16.43 -8.55 1.79
C ILE A 131 -14.95 -8.72 1.40
N LEU A 132 -14.04 -8.70 2.38
CA LEU A 132 -12.60 -8.85 2.12
C LEU A 132 -12.26 -10.29 1.79
N ASP A 133 -12.90 -11.27 2.43
CA ASP A 133 -12.74 -12.69 2.10
C ASP A 133 -13.25 -13.01 0.69
N GLU A 134 -14.41 -12.47 0.31
CA GLU A 134 -14.93 -12.57 -1.06
C GLU A 134 -13.97 -11.95 -2.09
N ALA A 135 -13.50 -10.72 -1.82
CA ALA A 135 -12.57 -10.01 -2.69
C ALA A 135 -11.27 -10.81 -2.86
N LYS A 136 -10.74 -11.34 -1.76
CA LYS A 136 -9.54 -12.19 -1.76
C LYS A 136 -9.71 -13.43 -2.64
N ALA A 137 -10.81 -14.16 -2.47
CA ALA A 137 -11.09 -15.36 -3.26
C ALA A 137 -11.17 -15.04 -4.77
N PHE A 138 -11.87 -13.96 -5.12
CA PHE A 138 -11.98 -13.49 -6.50
C PHE A 138 -10.63 -13.09 -7.11
N LEU A 139 -9.82 -12.33 -6.37
CA LEU A 139 -8.50 -11.87 -6.82
C LEU A 139 -7.51 -13.02 -6.98
N MET A 140 -7.54 -14.02 -6.10
CA MET A 140 -6.67 -15.20 -6.22
C MET A 140 -6.91 -16.00 -7.50
N VAL A 141 -8.17 -16.10 -7.94
CA VAL A 141 -8.52 -16.74 -9.22
C VAL A 141 -8.06 -15.85 -10.39
N THR A 142 -8.46 -14.58 -10.37
CA THR A 142 -8.20 -13.63 -11.48
C THR A 142 -6.70 -13.41 -11.72
N LEU A 143 -5.91 -13.26 -10.66
CA LEU A 143 -4.45 -13.08 -10.75
C LEU A 143 -3.72 -14.35 -11.22
N ARG A 144 -4.26 -15.53 -10.91
CA ARG A 144 -3.70 -16.80 -11.40
C ARG A 144 -3.95 -16.91 -12.90
N ASP A 145 -5.17 -16.62 -13.34
CA ASP A 145 -5.55 -16.73 -14.75
C ASP A 145 -4.78 -15.72 -15.61
N THR A 146 -4.65 -14.46 -15.16
CA THR A 146 -3.85 -13.43 -15.87
C THR A 146 -2.37 -13.81 -15.99
N ASN A 147 -1.77 -14.37 -14.94
CA ASN A 147 -0.37 -14.84 -14.97
C ASN A 147 -0.14 -16.07 -15.88
N THR A 148 -1.20 -16.81 -16.24
CA THR A 148 -1.11 -17.96 -17.16
C THR A 148 -1.41 -17.64 -18.61
N MET A 149 -2.14 -16.55 -18.87
CA MET A 149 -2.73 -16.26 -20.20
C MET A 149 -2.01 -15.16 -20.98
N CYS A 150 -1.08 -14.43 -20.37
CA CYS A 150 -0.52 -13.22 -20.96
C CYS A 150 1.02 -13.30 -20.99
N ASP A 151 1.57 -13.64 -22.15
CA ASP A 151 3.03 -13.63 -22.42
C ASP A 151 3.63 -12.21 -22.38
N ASP A 152 2.78 -11.17 -22.33
CA ASP A 152 3.15 -9.75 -22.33
C ASP A 152 3.22 -9.10 -20.92
N ILE A 153 2.93 -9.83 -19.84
CA ILE A 153 3.09 -9.28 -18.48
C ILE A 153 4.58 -9.12 -18.19
N ASP A 154 4.98 -7.90 -17.80
CA ASP A 154 6.35 -7.62 -17.38
C ASP A 154 6.83 -8.68 -16.36
N ARG A 155 8.00 -9.25 -16.62
CA ARG A 155 8.63 -10.30 -15.82
C ARG A 155 8.72 -9.92 -14.34
N CYS A 156 8.87 -8.63 -14.02
CA CYS A 156 8.86 -8.16 -12.63
C CYS A 156 7.47 -8.26 -11.99
N ILE A 157 6.42 -7.88 -12.72
CA ILE A 157 5.02 -7.99 -12.26
C ILE A 157 4.64 -9.47 -12.10
N SER A 158 4.95 -10.34 -13.06
CA SER A 158 4.67 -11.78 -12.95
C SER A 158 5.32 -12.42 -11.71
N LYS A 159 6.58 -12.06 -11.41
CA LYS A 159 7.23 -12.49 -10.16
C LYS A 159 6.52 -11.96 -8.93
N HIS A 160 6.05 -10.71 -8.95
CA HIS A 160 5.29 -10.12 -7.86
C HIS A 160 3.97 -10.86 -7.64
N VAL A 161 3.24 -11.17 -8.72
CA VAL A 161 2.00 -11.96 -8.68
C VAL A 161 2.24 -13.33 -8.08
N ALA A 162 3.24 -14.06 -8.58
CA ALA A 162 3.59 -15.38 -8.05
C ALA A 162 3.93 -15.34 -6.56
N TYR A 163 4.62 -14.28 -6.11
CA TYR A 163 4.98 -14.11 -4.71
C TYR A 163 3.78 -13.78 -3.82
N ALA A 164 2.94 -12.83 -4.25
CA ALA A 164 1.73 -12.44 -3.53
C ALA A 164 0.74 -13.61 -3.38
N LEU A 165 0.60 -14.44 -4.42
CA LEU A 165 -0.22 -15.66 -4.38
C LEU A 165 0.34 -16.74 -3.46
N LYS A 166 1.68 -16.81 -3.30
CA LYS A 166 2.33 -17.79 -2.43
C LYS A 166 2.29 -17.39 -0.96
N LEU A 167 2.57 -16.13 -0.65
CA LEU A 167 2.60 -15.63 0.71
C LEU A 167 2.34 -14.12 0.73
N SER A 168 1.26 -13.69 1.40
CA SER A 168 0.97 -12.26 1.60
C SER A 168 2.11 -11.54 2.31
N SER A 169 2.35 -10.29 1.92
CA SER A 169 3.31 -9.36 2.53
C SER A 169 3.21 -9.25 4.04
N GLN A 170 2.00 -9.32 4.57
CA GLN A 170 1.73 -9.20 5.99
C GLN A 170 2.19 -10.43 6.78
N ARG A 171 2.36 -11.57 6.09
CA ARG A 171 2.86 -12.83 6.67
C ARG A 171 4.37 -13.01 6.46
N ARG A 172 5.04 -12.02 5.88
CA ARG A 172 6.48 -12.02 5.63
C ARG A 172 7.18 -11.19 6.70
N VAL A 173 8.29 -11.73 7.18
CA VAL A 173 9.16 -11.01 8.10
C VAL A 173 9.91 -9.92 7.31
N GLN A 174 9.78 -8.66 7.74
CA GLN A 174 10.19 -7.49 6.95
C GLN A 174 11.67 -7.50 6.54
N TRP A 175 12.59 -7.94 7.42
CA TRP A 175 14.03 -7.95 7.12
C TRP A 175 14.48 -9.06 6.16
N PHE A 176 13.66 -10.09 5.90
CA PHE A 176 14.05 -11.17 4.97
C PHE A 176 14.01 -10.74 3.50
N ASN A 177 13.33 -9.63 3.19
CA ASN A 177 13.20 -9.11 1.82
C ASN A 177 14.18 -7.98 1.51
N VAL A 178 14.93 -7.50 2.51
CA VAL A 178 16.00 -6.52 2.33
C VAL A 178 17.25 -7.29 1.90
N LYS A 179 17.62 -7.17 0.63
CA LYS A 179 18.85 -7.76 0.06
C LYS A 179 19.94 -6.72 -0.07
#